data_AF-A0A943XG74-F1
#
_entry.id   AF-A0A943XG74-F1
#
_cell.length_a   1.000
_cell.length_b   1.000
_cell.length_c   1.000
_cell.angle_alpha   90.00
_cell.angle_beta   90.00
_cell.angle_gamma   90.00
#
_symmetry.space_group_name_H-M   'P 1'
#
loop_
_entity.id
_entity.type
_entity.pdbx_description
1 polymer ?
#
loop_
_entity_poly.entity_id
_entity_poly.type
_entity_poly.pdbx_seq_one_letter_code
_entity_poly.pdbx_strand_id
1 'polypeptide(L)'
;MDKPSEITLEKAEEEKPAVVEVKAEEKPAEKVENPAKLLRDAKEVIIVPGYGMAIAQAQHLVKQLADKLTANGTKVKYAIHPVAGRMPGHMNVLLCEADVDYEDLYEMDDINPEFKTADATIVIGANDVLNPA
;
A
#
# COMPACT_ATOMS: atom_id res chain seq x y z
N MET A 1 -24.78 -52.63 -3.18
CA MET A 1 -25.12 -52.22 -4.56
C MET A 1 -26.22 -51.17 -4.42
N ASP A 2 -25.81 -49.96 -4.02
CA ASP A 2 -25.64 -48.79 -4.92
C ASP A 2 -26.99 -48.06 -5.04
N LYS A 3 -27.25 -46.87 -4.50
CA LYS A 3 -26.40 -45.77 -4.03
C LYS A 3 -27.15 -44.96 -2.93
N PRO A 4 -26.42 -44.29 -2.02
CA PRO A 4 -27.00 -43.36 -1.05
C PRO A 4 -27.43 -42.04 -1.71
N SER A 5 -28.48 -41.46 -1.15
CA SER A 5 -29.02 -40.12 -1.39
C SER A 5 -27.91 -39.06 -1.54
N GLU A 6 -27.81 -38.46 -2.72
CA GLU A 6 -27.05 -37.24 -2.96
C GLU A 6 -27.74 -36.11 -2.19
N ILE A 7 -27.14 -35.82 -1.03
CA ILE A 7 -27.38 -34.61 -0.26
C ILE A 7 -26.91 -33.45 -1.14
N THR A 8 -27.86 -32.65 -1.59
CA THR A 8 -27.64 -31.30 -2.10
C THR A 8 -26.92 -30.49 -1.03
N LEU A 9 -25.59 -30.42 -1.12
CA LEU A 9 -24.80 -29.40 -0.46
C LEU A 9 -24.81 -28.19 -1.40
N GLU A 10 -25.74 -27.28 -1.13
CA GLU A 10 -25.66 -25.90 -1.62
C GLU A 10 -24.28 -25.36 -1.22
N LYS A 11 -23.50 -24.99 -2.25
CA LYS A 11 -22.20 -24.35 -2.09
C LYS A 11 -22.38 -23.11 -1.23
N ALA A 12 -21.54 -23.00 -0.21
CA ALA A 12 -21.30 -21.78 0.54
C ALA A 12 -21.11 -20.60 -0.42
N GLU A 13 -21.88 -19.55 -0.17
CA GLU A 13 -21.80 -18.27 -0.87
C GLU A 13 -20.39 -17.70 -0.68
N GLU A 14 -19.65 -17.55 -1.77
CA GLU A 14 -18.52 -16.63 -1.83
C GLU A 14 -19.10 -15.21 -1.73
N GLU A 15 -19.05 -14.62 -0.54
CA GLU A 15 -19.20 -13.18 -0.37
C GLU A 15 -18.05 -12.49 -1.12
N LYS A 16 -18.34 -12.09 -2.35
CA LYS A 16 -17.49 -11.18 -3.13
C LYS A 16 -17.37 -9.89 -2.32
N PRO A 17 -16.17 -9.40 -1.99
CA PRO A 17 -16.05 -8.06 -1.46
C PRO A 17 -16.53 -7.10 -2.56
N ALA A 18 -17.50 -6.26 -2.20
CA ALA A 18 -18.08 -5.27 -3.08
C ALA A 18 -16.98 -4.34 -3.58
N VAL A 19 -16.70 -4.40 -4.88
CA VAL A 19 -15.89 -3.39 -5.56
C VAL A 19 -16.70 -2.10 -5.50
N VAL A 20 -16.32 -1.22 -4.57
CA VAL A 20 -16.83 0.13 -4.53
C VAL A 20 -16.20 0.85 -5.72
N GLU A 21 -16.97 1.02 -6.80
CA GLU A 21 -16.60 1.90 -7.92
C GLU A 21 -16.48 3.33 -7.40
N VAL A 22 -15.27 3.73 -7.00
CA VAL A 22 -14.94 5.12 -6.72
C VAL A 22 -14.65 5.77 -8.07
N LYS A 23 -15.67 6.41 -8.64
CA LYS A 23 -15.54 7.25 -9.83
C LYS A 23 -14.56 8.39 -9.50
N ALA A 24 -13.31 8.27 -9.98
CA ALA A 24 -12.28 9.27 -9.80
C ALA A 24 -12.66 10.53 -10.60
N GLU A 25 -13.24 11.53 -9.94
CA GLU A 25 -13.31 12.88 -10.49
C GLU A 25 -11.88 13.44 -10.51
N GLU A 26 -11.32 13.62 -11.72
CA GLU A 26 -10.07 14.35 -11.94
C GLU A 26 -10.24 15.81 -11.50
N LYS A 27 -10.06 16.09 -10.21
CA LYS A 27 -9.83 17.45 -9.74
C LYS A 27 -8.42 17.88 -10.16
N PRO A 28 -8.25 19.09 -10.72
CA PRO A 28 -6.93 19.63 -11.00
C PRO A 28 -6.07 19.56 -9.74
N ALA A 29 -4.85 19.02 -9.85
CA ALA A 29 -3.91 18.97 -8.75
C ALA A 29 -3.65 20.40 -8.25
N GLU A 30 -4.21 20.73 -7.07
CA GLU A 30 -3.95 22.00 -6.42
C GLU A 30 -2.48 22.05 -6.03
N LYS A 31 -1.80 23.11 -6.43
CA LYS A 31 -0.35 23.19 -6.29
C LYS A 31 -0.01 23.42 -4.82
N VAL A 32 0.35 22.35 -4.13
CA VAL A 32 0.82 22.43 -2.73
C VAL A 32 2.14 23.21 -2.70
N GLU A 33 2.11 24.42 -2.14
CA GLU A 33 3.28 25.32 -2.15
C GLU A 33 4.48 24.79 -1.34
N ASN A 34 4.24 23.93 -0.33
CA ASN A 34 5.32 23.37 0.48
C ASN A 34 5.01 21.96 1.03
N PRO A 35 5.19 20.90 0.24
CA PRO A 35 4.93 19.52 0.68
C PRO A 35 5.83 19.09 1.85
N ALA A 36 7.03 19.65 1.96
CA ALA A 36 7.94 19.35 3.06
C ALA A 36 7.48 19.93 4.41
N LYS A 37 6.59 20.93 4.45
CA LYS A 37 5.97 21.39 5.70
C LYS A 37 4.86 20.45 6.13
N LEU A 38 3.98 20.07 5.19
CA LEU A 38 2.92 19.09 5.44
C LEU A 38 3.47 17.77 6.03
N LEU A 39 4.52 17.23 5.42
CA LEU A 39 5.15 16.01 5.92
C LEU A 39 5.85 16.16 7.27
N ARG A 40 6.26 17.37 7.66
CA ARG A 40 6.85 17.61 8.98
C ARG A 40 5.81 17.64 10.09
N ASP A 41 4.60 18.12 9.77
CA ASP A 41 3.50 18.25 10.74
C ASP A 41 2.62 16.99 10.77
N ALA A 42 2.79 16.08 9.81
CA ALA A 42 2.06 14.82 9.71
C ALA A 42 2.37 13.87 10.88
N LYS A 43 1.32 13.27 11.43
CA LYS A 43 1.41 12.27 12.51
C LYS A 43 1.42 10.85 11.96
N GLU A 44 0.77 10.63 10.82
CA GLU A 44 0.72 9.33 10.16
C GLU A 44 0.93 9.46 8.65
N VAL A 45 1.93 8.73 8.14
CA VAL A 45 2.32 8.74 6.73
C VAL A 45 2.39 7.32 6.21
N ILE A 46 1.72 7.07 5.08
CA ILE A 46 1.77 5.78 4.40
C ILE A 46 2.64 5.90 3.16
N ILE A 47 3.64 5.02 3.03
CA ILE A 47 4.50 4.93 1.85
C ILE A 47 4.02 3.77 0.98
N VAL A 48 3.76 4.05 -0.30
CA VAL A 48 3.37 3.05 -1.30
C VAL A 48 4.51 2.86 -2.30
N PRO A 49 5.39 1.86 -2.11
CA PRO A 49 6.44 1.55 -3.05
C PRO A 49 5.88 0.82 -4.29
N GLY A 50 6.53 1.02 -5.43
CA GLY A 50 6.20 0.32 -6.67
C GLY A 50 7.40 0.04 -7.55
N TYR A 51 7.13 -0.41 -8.78
CA TYR A 51 8.17 -0.85 -9.70
C TYR A 51 9.23 0.22 -10.01
N GLY A 52 8.84 1.50 -10.03
CA GLY A 52 9.78 2.60 -10.25
C GLY A 52 10.83 2.73 -9.14
N MET A 53 10.50 2.38 -7.89
CA MET A 53 11.47 2.32 -6.79
C MET A 53 12.55 1.28 -7.07
N ALA A 54 12.16 0.11 -7.59
CA ALA A 54 13.08 -0.97 -7.94
C ALA A 54 14.00 -0.59 -9.10
N ILE A 55 13.47 0.04 -10.16
CA ILE A 55 14.32 0.50 -11.28
C ILE A 55 15.35 1.52 -10.80
N ALA A 56 14.93 2.45 -9.93
CA ALA A 56 15.80 3.50 -9.41
C ALA A 56 16.75 3.02 -8.30
N GLN A 57 16.60 1.78 -7.81
CA GLN A 57 17.33 1.27 -6.64
C GLN A 57 17.24 2.21 -5.44
N ALA A 58 16.03 2.74 -5.21
CA ALA A 58 15.80 3.82 -4.25
C ALA A 58 15.49 3.33 -2.83
N GLN A 59 15.48 2.02 -2.56
CA GLN A 59 15.04 1.43 -1.29
C GLN A 59 15.75 2.04 -0.06
N HIS A 60 17.06 2.27 -0.14
CA HIS A 60 17.82 2.89 0.96
C HIS A 60 17.47 4.38 1.17
N LEU A 61 17.09 5.09 0.10
CA LEU A 61 16.64 6.47 0.19
C LEU A 61 15.23 6.57 0.79
N VAL A 62 14.36 5.61 0.46
CA VAL A 62 13.03 5.49 1.07
C VAL A 62 13.16 5.20 2.56
N LYS A 63 14.03 4.27 2.97
CA LYS A 63 14.32 4.03 4.38
C LYS A 63 14.83 5.27 5.09
N GLN A 64 15.80 5.97 4.53
CA GLN A 64 16.30 7.24 5.09
C GLN A 64 15.22 8.32 5.21
N LEU A 65 14.25 8.35 4.28
CA LEU A 65 13.10 9.25 4.38
C LEU A 65 12.19 8.86 5.54
N ALA A 66 11.86 7.57 5.66
CA ALA A 66 11.06 7.05 6.76
C ALA A 66 11.72 7.32 8.12
N ASP A 67 13.01 7.02 8.26
CA ASP A 67 13.74 7.24 9.51
C ASP A 67 13.73 8.72 9.94
N LYS A 68 13.81 9.66 8.98
CA LYS A 68 13.69 11.09 9.26
C LYS A 68 12.29 11.50 9.71
N LEU A 69 11.25 10.89 9.16
CA LEU A 69 9.87 11.13 9.56
C LEU A 69 9.62 10.54 10.96
N THR A 70 10.06 9.30 11.19
CA THR A 70 9.96 8.62 12.50
C THR A 70 10.73 9.37 13.59
N ALA A 71 11.91 9.92 13.28
CA ALA A 71 12.67 10.76 14.20
C ALA A 71 11.92 12.05 14.62
N ASN A 72 10.99 12.53 13.80
CA ASN A 72 10.12 13.67 14.13
C ASN A 72 8.84 13.24 14.87
N GLY A 73 8.69 11.95 15.19
CA GLY A 73 7.53 11.40 15.89
C GLY A 73 6.36 11.01 14.98
N THR A 74 6.55 11.02 13.66
CA THR A 74 5.56 10.55 12.69
C THR A 74 5.54 9.02 12.66
N LYS A 75 4.35 8.42 12.63
CA LYS A 75 4.19 6.98 12.35
C LYS A 75 4.29 6.76 10.85
N VAL A 76 5.26 5.96 10.43
CA VAL A 76 5.45 5.61 9.01
C VAL A 76 5.07 4.15 8.82
N LYS A 77 4.22 3.89 7.83
CA LYS A 77 3.79 2.54 7.45
C LYS A 77 4.03 2.31 5.97
N TYR A 78 4.38 1.09 5.59
CA TYR A 78 4.56 0.72 4.19
C TYR A 78 3.38 -0.11 3.72
N ALA A 79 2.67 0.37 2.70
CA ALA A 79 1.58 -0.34 2.07
C ALA A 79 2.12 -1.18 0.91
N ILE A 80 2.16 -2.50 1.09
CA ILE A 80 2.65 -3.43 0.08
C ILE A 80 1.46 -4.00 -0.69
N HIS A 81 1.45 -3.73 -2.00
CA HIS A 81 0.49 -4.37 -2.90
C HIS A 81 1.05 -5.72 -3.38
N PRO A 82 0.26 -6.81 -3.40
CA PRO A 82 0.74 -8.17 -3.68
C PRO A 82 1.42 -8.32 -5.06
N VAL A 83 1.01 -7.50 -6.03
CA VAL A 83 1.59 -7.45 -7.38
C VAL A 83 2.46 -6.20 -7.65
N ALA A 84 2.87 -5.46 -6.62
CA ALA A 84 3.80 -4.34 -6.79
C ALA A 84 5.15 -4.84 -7.33
N GLY A 85 5.55 -4.33 -8.51
CA GLY A 85 6.82 -4.68 -9.15
C GLY A 85 6.66 -5.59 -10.37
N ARG A 86 7.53 -6.60 -10.45
CA ARG A 86 7.62 -7.57 -11.55
C ARG A 86 7.79 -9.02 -11.10
N MET A 87 7.78 -9.27 -9.80
CA MET A 87 7.78 -10.60 -9.20
C MET A 87 6.94 -10.57 -7.92
N PRO A 88 6.32 -11.69 -7.50
CA PRO A 88 5.66 -11.77 -6.20
C PRO A 88 6.62 -11.41 -5.07
N GLY A 89 6.18 -10.57 -4.14
CA GLY A 89 7.00 -10.13 -3.00
C GLY A 89 8.19 -9.23 -3.35
N HIS A 90 8.22 -8.64 -4.56
CA HIS A 90 9.34 -7.80 -5.01
C HIS A 90 9.66 -6.69 -4.00
N MET A 91 8.64 -5.96 -3.53
CA MET A 91 8.84 -4.85 -2.61
C MET A 91 9.31 -5.33 -1.23
N ASN A 92 8.80 -6.45 -0.73
CA ASN A 92 9.25 -7.02 0.54
C ASN A 92 10.76 -7.29 0.50
N VAL A 93 11.25 -7.95 -0.56
CA VAL A 93 12.69 -8.25 -0.70
C VAL A 93 13.55 -6.98 -0.70
N LEU A 94 13.16 -5.95 -1.46
CA LEU A 94 13.93 -4.70 -1.54
C LEU A 94 13.92 -3.91 -0.23
N LEU A 95 12.80 -3.91 0.50
CA LEU A 95 12.70 -3.23 1.79
C LEU A 95 13.46 -3.99 2.87
N CYS A 96 13.47 -5.32 2.82
CA CYS A 96 14.31 -6.15 3.67
C CYS A 96 15.80 -5.89 3.41
N GLU A 97 16.21 -5.75 2.14
CA GLU A 97 17.58 -5.35 1.78
C GLU A 97 17.95 -3.97 2.34
N ALA A 98 16.97 -3.07 2.44
CA ALA A 98 17.14 -1.75 3.05
C ALA A 98 17.01 -1.72 4.58
N ASP A 99 16.91 -2.87 5.25
CA ASP A 99 16.78 -2.98 6.72
C ASP A 99 15.53 -2.28 7.27
N VAL A 100 14.42 -2.37 6.54
CA VAL A 100 13.09 -1.95 7.00
C VAL A 100 12.51 -3.04 7.91
N ASP A 101 11.94 -2.65 9.03
CA ASP A 101 11.31 -3.59 9.96
C ASP A 101 10.06 -4.21 9.33
N TYR A 102 9.88 -5.51 9.53
CA TYR A 102 8.69 -6.23 9.06
C TYR A 102 7.43 -5.73 9.75
N GLU A 103 7.51 -5.20 10.97
CA GLU A 103 6.35 -4.63 11.67
C GLU A 103 5.80 -3.37 10.98
N ASP A 104 6.63 -2.66 10.23
CA ASP A 104 6.22 -1.48 9.46
C ASP A 104 5.67 -1.87 8.06
N LEU A 105 5.79 -3.14 7.66
CA LEU A 105 5.31 -3.66 6.37
C LEU A 105 3.89 -4.20 6.51
N TYR A 106 2.94 -3.53 5.86
CA TYR A 106 1.55 -3.94 5.87
C TYR A 106 1.12 -4.43 4.49
N GLU A 107 0.39 -5.54 4.47
CA GLU A 107 -0.27 -6.04 3.28
C GLU A 107 -1.51 -5.19 2.96
N MET A 108 -1.97 -5.27 1.71
CA MET A 108 -3.05 -4.44 1.18
C MET A 108 -4.34 -4.46 2.02
N ASP A 109 -4.78 -5.64 2.47
CA ASP A 109 -6.05 -5.77 3.17
C ASP A 109 -6.04 -5.11 4.56
N ASP A 110 -4.87 -5.13 5.22
CA ASP A 110 -4.70 -4.57 6.56
C ASP A 110 -4.53 -3.05 6.55
N ILE A 111 -3.83 -2.53 5.53
CA ILE A 111 -3.51 -1.10 5.43
C ILE A 111 -4.63 -0.27 4.78
N ASN A 112 -5.48 -0.91 3.98
CA ASN A 112 -6.55 -0.22 3.23
C ASN A 112 -7.48 0.65 4.11
N PRO A 113 -7.94 0.18 5.30
CA PRO A 113 -8.74 0.99 6.20
C PRO A 113 -8.02 2.23 6.74
N GLU A 114 -6.70 2.18 6.86
CA GLU A 114 -5.88 3.24 7.48
C GLU A 114 -5.62 4.44 6.56
N PHE A 115 -5.75 4.28 5.24
CA PHE A 115 -5.67 5.42 4.31
C PHE A 115 -6.71 6.52 4.61
N LYS A 116 -7.81 6.19 5.30
CA LYS A 116 -8.82 7.19 5.71
C LYS A 116 -8.35 8.11 6.82
N THR A 117 -7.39 7.67 7.64
CA THR A 117 -6.89 8.39 8.81
C THR A 117 -5.47 8.92 8.63
N ALA A 118 -4.76 8.46 7.60
CA ALA A 118 -3.42 8.95 7.27
C ALA A 118 -3.45 10.43 6.86
N ASP A 119 -2.47 11.21 7.33
CA ASP A 119 -2.33 12.63 7.01
C ASP A 119 -1.73 12.84 5.61
N ALA A 120 -0.86 11.92 5.18
CA ALA A 120 -0.26 11.95 3.86
C ALA A 120 0.07 10.54 3.35
N THR A 121 0.03 10.38 2.03
CA THR A 121 0.50 9.18 1.33
C THR A 121 1.61 9.54 0.36
N ILE A 122 2.73 8.85 0.45
CA ILE A 122 3.89 9.03 -0.42
C ILE A 122 3.96 7.86 -1.38
N VAL A 123 3.62 8.09 -2.64
CA VAL A 123 3.68 7.09 -3.70
C VAL A 123 5.05 7.14 -4.37
N ILE A 124 5.78 6.03 -4.39
CA ILE A 124 7.14 5.95 -4.94
C ILE A 124 7.19 4.91 -6.05
N GLY A 125 7.03 5.37 -7.29
CA GLY A 125 7.16 4.51 -8.46
C GLY A 125 6.05 3.46 -8.60
N ALA A 126 4.92 3.67 -7.95
CA ALA A 126 3.69 2.90 -8.12
C ALA A 126 2.73 3.64 -9.08
N ASN A 127 2.02 2.89 -9.92
CA ASN A 127 1.00 3.41 -10.82
C ASN A 127 -0.20 2.45 -10.87
N ASP A 128 -0.05 1.31 -11.55
CA ASP A 128 -1.14 0.33 -11.76
C ASP A 128 -1.78 -0.17 -10.46
N VAL A 129 -1.00 -0.29 -9.39
CA VAL A 129 -1.45 -0.76 -8.07
C VAL A 129 -2.30 0.25 -7.29
N LEU A 130 -2.41 1.49 -7.78
CA LEU A 130 -3.18 2.58 -7.18
C LEU A 130 -4.33 3.04 -8.07
N ASN A 131 -4.44 2.50 -9.27
CA ASN A 131 -5.42 2.96 -10.25
C ASN A 131 -6.83 2.48 -9.85
N PRO A 132 -7.81 3.39 -9.62
CA PRO A 132 -9.19 3.00 -9.32
C PRO A 132 -10.03 2.65 -10.56
N ALA A 133 -9.48 2.87 -11.77
CA ALA A 133 -10.20 2.77 -13.04
C ALA A 133 -10.55 1.32 -13.47
#